data_AF-A0A8T4ZPC6-F1
#
_entry.id   AF-A0A8T4ZPC6-F1
#
_cell.length_a   1.000
_cell.length_b   1.000
_cell.length_c   1.000
_cell.angle_alpha   90.00
_cell.angle_beta   90.00
_cell.angle_gamma   90.00
#
_symmetry.space_group_name_H-M   'P 1'
#
loop_
_entity.id
_entity.type
_entity.pdbx_description
1 polymer ?
#
loop_
_entity_poly.entity_id
_entity_poly.type
_entity_poly.pdbx_seq_one_letter_code
_entity_poly.pdbx_strand_id
1 'polypeptide(L)'
;MKWLFFKDKELNVCFSYVCGMYFDIAMPLTLFAVVLASIFLDKKTENKLKATLEEKKFRTRDAVMLVVSISIAVSLVVYVPQMAIVIMFLFAYSMLLVVFTYLFSDVKKLKAQLFLLFSIVVCLLAVLASWLGFITDEAMAYWATLYFGSLAVLVAVAVVYEFRRGNEKERWYLAALPPALFVGLYLFFSRSSIWFPYLLNVYGIVFALLIILYLGSLFTWKTSLIFAVLLTAVDIILVLFTGTMVSAAKQVSGLMLPILVSMPTLPEILLEGRRLYMSLGLGDFFFAGLLTVQTLRRYGKTPALLSLAAIAVSFFIFEVLMLNFEWQALPGTLMIICGWAPIALGAEIARRRKN
;
A
#
# COMPACT_ATOMS: atom_id res chain seq x y z
N MET A 1 -5.58 12.55 17.35
CA MET A 1 -5.77 11.17 16.85
C MET A 1 -4.63 10.33 17.43
N LYS A 2 -4.93 9.36 18.31
CA LYS A 2 -3.94 8.50 18.97
C LYS A 2 -3.73 7.28 18.06
N TRP A 3 -2.55 7.16 17.47
CA TRP A 3 -2.17 6.04 16.61
C TRP A 3 -1.69 4.87 17.48
N LEU A 4 -2.11 3.64 17.21
CA LEU A 4 -1.80 2.49 18.06
C LEU A 4 -0.44 1.83 17.78
N PHE A 5 0.54 2.62 17.35
CA PHE A 5 1.93 2.36 17.75
C PHE A 5 2.28 3.06 19.09
N PHE A 6 1.33 3.79 19.69
CA PHE A 6 1.54 4.58 20.90
C PHE A 6 0.38 4.45 21.87
N LYS A 7 0.53 3.58 22.86
CA LYS A 7 -0.15 3.71 24.15
C LYS A 7 0.56 4.84 24.91
N ASP A 8 -0.05 6.02 25.00
CA ASP A 8 0.41 7.05 25.94
C ASP A 8 0.29 6.50 27.36
N LYS A 9 1.31 6.76 28.18
CA LYS A 9 1.53 6.20 29.53
C LYS A 9 0.53 6.64 30.60
N GLU A 10 -0.49 7.41 30.27
CA GLU A 10 -1.48 7.85 31.24
C GLU A 10 -2.88 7.60 30.71
N LEU A 11 -3.51 6.53 31.19
CA LEU A 11 -4.95 6.40 31.09
C LEU A 11 -5.49 5.41 32.12
N ASN A 12 -6.13 5.98 33.15
CA ASN A 12 -6.99 5.29 34.08
C ASN A 12 -8.12 4.61 33.30
N VAL A 13 -7.98 3.30 33.12
CA VAL A 13 -9.00 2.45 32.52
C VAL A 13 -10.15 2.33 33.52
N CYS A 14 -11.26 3.04 33.27
CA CYS A 14 -12.53 2.71 33.92
C CYS A 14 -12.95 1.33 33.45
N PHE A 15 -12.68 0.33 34.30
CA PHE A 15 -13.04 -1.06 34.15
C PHE A 15 -14.57 -1.21 34.06
N SER A 16 -15.05 -1.65 32.90
CA SER A 16 -16.33 -2.36 32.82
C SER A 16 -16.04 -3.79 32.37
N TYR A 17 -16.33 -4.72 33.27
CA TYR A 17 -16.02 -6.13 33.21
C TYR A 17 -16.70 -6.81 32.01
N VAL A 18 -15.95 -7.05 30.93
CA VAL A 18 -16.15 -8.21 30.06
C VAL A 18 -14.78 -8.84 29.87
N CYS A 19 -14.62 -10.06 30.38
CA CYS A 19 -13.44 -10.88 30.21
C CYS A 19 -13.37 -11.38 28.76
N GLY A 20 -13.03 -10.49 27.84
CA GLY A 20 -12.85 -10.80 26.41
C GLY A 20 -11.48 -10.33 25.97
N MET A 21 -10.65 -11.23 25.45
CA MET A 21 -9.42 -10.86 24.77
C MET A 21 -9.73 -9.86 23.65
N TYR A 22 -8.96 -8.78 23.54
CA TYR A 22 -9.04 -7.88 22.40
C TYR A 22 -8.38 -8.53 21.18
N PHE A 23 -9.02 -8.46 20.03
CA PHE A 23 -8.48 -8.97 18.78
C PHE A 23 -8.92 -8.09 17.61
N ASP A 24 -8.14 -8.10 16.53
CA ASP A 24 -8.50 -7.46 15.27
C ASP A 24 -8.44 -8.47 14.12
N ILE A 25 -9.49 -8.55 13.32
CA ILE A 25 -9.55 -9.35 12.11
C ILE A 25 -9.40 -8.48 10.86
N ALA A 26 -9.65 -7.16 10.96
CA ALA A 26 -9.69 -6.27 9.81
C ALA A 26 -8.32 -6.16 9.12
N MET A 27 -7.25 -5.95 9.88
CA MET A 27 -5.91 -5.77 9.32
C MET A 27 -5.34 -7.05 8.69
N PRO A 28 -5.37 -8.24 9.34
CA PRO A 28 -4.87 -9.47 8.73
C PRO A 28 -5.67 -9.85 7.48
N LEU A 29 -6.98 -9.61 7.47
CA LEU A 29 -7.83 -9.86 6.31
C LEU A 29 -7.54 -8.88 5.17
N THR A 30 -7.24 -7.62 5.49
CA THR A 30 -6.83 -6.61 4.49
C THR A 30 -5.49 -7.01 3.85
N LEU A 31 -4.50 -7.40 4.66
CA LEU A 31 -3.23 -7.95 4.17
C LEU A 31 -3.45 -9.16 3.26
N PHE A 32 -4.28 -10.11 3.70
CA PHE A 32 -4.65 -11.29 2.92
C PHE A 32 -5.26 -10.91 1.57
N ALA A 33 -6.24 -10.01 1.57
CA ALA A 33 -6.94 -9.58 0.36
C ALA A 33 -6.00 -8.87 -0.63
N VAL A 34 -5.15 -7.96 -0.15
CA VAL A 34 -4.19 -7.23 -1.00
C VAL A 34 -3.16 -8.17 -1.62
N VAL A 35 -2.60 -9.09 -0.84
CA VAL A 35 -1.62 -10.05 -1.37
C VAL A 35 -2.29 -11.08 -2.29
N LEU A 36 -3.52 -11.51 -2.00
CA LEU A 36 -4.27 -12.38 -2.90
C LEU A 36 -4.55 -11.69 -4.25
N ALA A 37 -4.94 -10.42 -4.21
CA ALA A 37 -5.13 -9.62 -5.42
C ALA A 37 -3.82 -9.47 -6.21
N SER A 38 -2.68 -9.26 -5.54
CA SER A 38 -1.39 -9.16 -6.21
C SER A 38 -0.98 -10.48 -6.88
N ILE A 39 -1.23 -11.64 -6.26
CA ILE A 39 -1.02 -12.96 -6.88
C ILE A 39 -1.85 -13.12 -8.16
N PHE A 40 -3.12 -12.72 -8.11
CA PHE A 40 -4.01 -12.84 -9.27
C PHE A 40 -3.57 -11.90 -10.41
N LEU A 41 -3.16 -10.69 -10.06
CA LEU A 41 -2.66 -9.71 -11.02
C LEU A 41 -1.31 -10.11 -11.58
N ASP A 42 -0.39 -10.67 -10.79
CA ASP A 42 0.97 -11.05 -11.22
C ASP A 42 0.91 -11.93 -12.47
N LYS A 43 0.06 -12.96 -12.46
CA LYS A 43 -0.11 -13.87 -13.61
C LYS A 43 -0.51 -13.13 -14.90
N LYS A 44 -1.27 -12.04 -14.79
CA LYS A 44 -1.76 -11.26 -15.92
C LYS A 44 -0.74 -10.20 -16.38
N THR A 45 0.05 -9.67 -15.44
CA THR A 45 0.93 -8.54 -15.67
C THR A 45 2.38 -8.94 -15.95
N GLU A 46 2.80 -10.15 -15.56
CA GLU A 46 4.17 -10.63 -15.65
C GLU A 46 4.77 -10.50 -17.06
N ASN A 47 4.04 -10.91 -18.10
CA ASN A 47 4.54 -10.85 -19.48
C ASN A 47 4.75 -9.40 -19.95
N LYS A 48 3.83 -8.50 -19.61
CA LYS A 48 3.94 -7.08 -19.96
C LYS A 48 5.09 -6.41 -19.17
N LEU A 49 5.18 -6.69 -17.87
CA LEU A 49 6.25 -6.15 -17.02
C LEU A 49 7.64 -6.64 -17.48
N LYS A 50 7.80 -7.92 -17.82
CA LYS A 50 9.07 -8.45 -18.33
C LYS A 50 9.49 -7.82 -19.65
N ALA A 51 8.55 -7.61 -20.57
CA ALA A 51 8.82 -6.96 -21.85
C ALA A 51 9.30 -5.51 -21.67
N THR A 52 8.67 -4.76 -20.75
CA THR A 52 9.04 -3.36 -20.47
C THR A 52 10.30 -3.22 -19.62
N LEU A 53 10.61 -4.18 -18.76
CA LEU A 53 11.78 -4.17 -17.87
C LEU A 53 13.00 -4.89 -18.48
N GLU A 54 13.00 -5.19 -19.78
CA GLU A 54 14.09 -5.88 -20.49
C GLU A 54 14.53 -7.19 -19.80
N GLU A 55 13.59 -7.90 -19.17
CA GLU A 55 13.85 -9.08 -18.32
C GLU A 55 14.91 -8.88 -17.22
N LYS A 56 15.20 -7.62 -16.84
CA LYS A 56 16.24 -7.29 -15.88
C LYS A 56 15.85 -7.83 -14.50
N LYS A 57 16.62 -8.80 -14.02
CA LYS A 57 16.47 -9.37 -12.68
C LYS A 57 17.50 -8.76 -11.74
N PHE A 58 17.09 -8.49 -10.51
CA PHE A 58 18.02 -8.04 -9.48
C PHE A 58 19.04 -9.13 -9.16
N ARG A 59 20.30 -8.71 -9.10
CA ARG A 59 21.38 -9.49 -8.52
C ARG A 59 21.34 -9.34 -6.99
N THR A 60 22.05 -10.21 -6.31
CA THR A 60 22.18 -10.15 -4.83
C THR A 60 22.71 -8.80 -4.37
N ARG A 61 23.68 -8.23 -5.10
CA ARG A 61 24.23 -6.90 -4.83
C ARG A 61 23.16 -5.81 -4.86
N ASP A 62 22.24 -5.85 -5.83
CA ASP A 62 21.22 -4.82 -6.00
C ASP A 62 20.20 -4.88 -4.85
N ALA A 63 19.85 -6.10 -4.39
CA ALA A 63 18.99 -6.29 -3.22
C ALA A 63 19.65 -5.76 -1.93
N VAL A 64 20.95 -6.00 -1.74
CA VAL A 64 21.70 -5.46 -0.58
C VAL A 64 21.75 -3.94 -0.64
N MET A 65 22.08 -3.36 -1.81
CA MET A 65 22.09 -1.90 -2.00
C MET A 65 20.72 -1.27 -1.72
N LEU A 66 19.63 -1.96 -2.09
CA LEU A 66 18.27 -1.50 -1.84
C LEU A 66 17.91 -1.51 -0.35
N VAL A 67 18.31 -2.53 0.43
CA VAL A 67 18.10 -2.52 1.89
C VAL A 67 18.91 -1.40 2.54
N VAL A 68 20.17 -1.23 2.13
CA VAL A 68 21.02 -0.15 2.64
C VAL A 68 20.43 1.22 2.33
N SER A 69 19.93 1.44 1.11
CA SER A 69 19.32 2.72 0.73
C SER A 69 18.03 3.00 1.49
N ILE A 70 17.15 2.00 1.70
CA ILE A 70 15.94 2.13 2.53
C ILE A 70 16.32 2.49 3.96
N SER A 71 17.33 1.82 4.54
CA SER A 71 17.78 2.07 5.92
C SER A 71 18.29 3.50 6.10
N ILE A 72 19.07 3.99 5.12
CA ILE A 72 19.58 5.36 5.11
C ILE A 72 18.42 6.35 4.93
N ALA A 73 17.51 6.10 4.00
CA ALA A 73 16.36 6.97 3.75
C ALA A 73 15.46 7.10 5.00
N VAL A 74 15.17 6.00 5.69
CA VAL A 74 14.37 6.01 6.94
C VAL A 74 15.09 6.78 8.04
N SER A 75 16.42 6.68 8.12
CA SER A 75 17.20 7.44 9.11
C SER A 75 17.24 8.94 8.79
N LEU A 76 17.29 9.30 7.51
CA LEU A 76 17.36 10.69 7.07
C LEU A 76 16.00 11.40 7.07
N VAL A 77 14.89 10.68 6.88
CA VAL A 77 13.55 11.29 6.72
C VAL A 77 13.15 12.17 7.91
N VAL A 78 13.65 11.87 9.11
CA VAL A 78 13.42 12.66 10.32
C VAL A 78 13.97 14.07 10.19
N TYR A 79 15.06 14.25 9.44
CA TYR A 79 15.71 15.55 9.22
C TYR A 79 15.18 16.28 7.98
N VAL A 80 14.36 15.64 7.15
CA VAL A 80 13.87 16.22 5.90
C VAL A 80 12.64 17.11 6.17
N PRO A 81 12.59 18.33 5.62
CA PRO A 81 11.41 19.19 5.73
C PRO A 81 10.15 18.50 5.20
N GLN A 82 9.03 18.69 5.90
CA GLN A 82 7.74 18.06 5.57
C GLN A 82 7.33 18.28 4.12
N MET A 83 7.48 19.50 3.59
CA MET A 83 7.13 19.83 2.20
C MET A 83 7.99 19.05 1.18
N ALA A 84 9.26 18.80 1.49
CA ALA A 84 10.13 18.01 0.61
C ALA A 84 9.70 16.53 0.59
N ILE A 85 9.28 15.97 1.72
CA ILE A 85 8.73 14.60 1.78
C ILE A 85 7.45 14.51 0.94
N VAL A 86 6.53 15.47 1.07
CA VAL A 86 5.30 15.52 0.27
C VAL A 86 5.60 15.59 -1.22
N ILE A 87 6.48 16.51 -1.65
CA ILE A 87 6.84 16.66 -3.07
C ILE A 87 7.49 15.39 -3.61
N MET A 88 8.46 14.83 -2.88
CA MET A 88 9.14 13.60 -3.28
C MET A 88 8.17 12.44 -3.39
N PHE A 89 7.25 12.29 -2.42
CA PHE A 89 6.26 11.21 -2.44
C PHE A 89 5.26 11.38 -3.58
N LEU A 90 4.68 12.58 -3.74
CA LEU A 90 3.73 12.87 -4.82
C LEU A 90 4.37 12.63 -6.19
N PHE A 91 5.63 13.04 -6.36
CA PHE A 91 6.38 12.78 -7.58
C PHE A 91 6.59 11.27 -7.82
N ALA A 92 7.14 10.56 -6.83
CA ALA A 92 7.43 9.13 -6.94
C ALA A 92 6.16 8.31 -7.21
N TYR A 93 5.07 8.60 -6.49
CA TYR A 93 3.82 7.89 -6.69
C TYR A 93 3.15 8.24 -8.02
N SER A 94 3.20 9.51 -8.44
CA SER A 94 2.70 9.91 -9.75
C SER A 94 3.45 9.20 -10.88
N MET A 95 4.78 9.11 -10.80
CA MET A 95 5.58 8.36 -11.76
C MET A 95 5.20 6.87 -11.79
N LEU A 96 4.97 6.26 -10.63
CA LEU A 96 4.52 4.87 -10.54
C LEU A 96 3.16 4.68 -11.22
N LEU A 97 2.20 5.57 -10.97
CA LEU A 97 0.88 5.56 -11.59
C LEU A 97 0.97 5.73 -13.12
N VAL A 98 1.82 6.65 -13.60
CA VAL A 98 2.06 6.84 -15.05
C VAL A 98 2.60 5.56 -15.66
N VAL A 99 3.67 4.98 -15.10
CA VAL A 99 4.32 3.77 -15.64
C VAL A 99 3.33 2.62 -15.76
N PHE A 100 2.56 2.35 -14.70
CA PHE A 100 1.60 1.26 -14.72
C PHE A 100 0.42 1.51 -15.64
N THR A 101 -0.10 2.73 -15.68
CA THR A 101 -1.22 3.06 -16.55
C THR A 101 -0.80 3.05 -18.02
N TYR A 102 0.42 3.50 -18.31
CA TYR A 102 1.02 3.41 -19.64
C TYR A 102 1.23 1.94 -20.06
N LEU A 103 1.74 1.09 -19.17
CA LEU A 103 1.90 -0.35 -19.41
C LEU A 103 0.56 -1.05 -19.74
N PHE A 104 -0.53 -0.59 -19.14
CA PHE A 104 -1.88 -1.08 -19.40
C PHE A 104 -2.67 -0.23 -20.40
N SER A 105 -2.05 0.71 -21.10
CA SER A 105 -2.75 1.58 -22.06
C SER A 105 -3.19 0.85 -23.34
N ASP A 106 -2.50 -0.25 -23.67
CA ASP A 106 -2.82 -1.19 -24.75
C ASP A 106 -3.98 -2.12 -24.37
N VAL A 107 -5.13 -1.52 -24.07
CA VAL A 107 -6.40 -2.20 -23.81
C VAL A 107 -7.38 -1.99 -24.96
N LYS A 108 -8.30 -2.94 -25.14
CA LYS A 108 -9.41 -2.81 -26.10
C LYS A 108 -10.11 -1.45 -25.94
N LYS A 109 -10.52 -0.84 -27.05
CA LYS A 109 -11.21 0.46 -27.09
C LYS A 109 -12.30 0.62 -26.04
N LEU A 110 -13.15 -0.40 -25.87
CA LEU A 110 -14.22 -0.41 -24.85
C LEU A 110 -13.70 -0.20 -23.41
N LYS A 111 -12.57 -0.83 -23.05
CA LYS A 111 -12.01 -0.71 -21.70
C LYS A 111 -11.40 0.67 -21.44
N ALA A 112 -10.77 1.26 -22.46
CA ALA A 112 -10.27 2.63 -22.38
C ALA A 112 -11.41 3.64 -22.22
N GLN A 113 -12.51 3.46 -22.97
CA GLN A 113 -13.70 4.29 -22.84
C GLN A 113 -14.34 4.16 -21.45
N LEU A 114 -14.48 2.94 -20.93
CA LEU A 114 -14.97 2.72 -19.57
C LEU A 114 -14.08 3.37 -18.52
N PHE A 115 -12.76 3.29 -18.67
CA PHE A 115 -11.81 3.93 -17.76
C PHE A 115 -11.93 5.46 -17.77
N LEU A 116 -12.02 6.07 -18.95
CA LEU A 116 -12.23 7.51 -19.08
C LEU A 116 -13.59 7.94 -18.50
N LEU A 117 -14.66 7.20 -18.80
CA LEU A 117 -16.00 7.50 -18.28
C LEU A 117 -16.03 7.39 -16.75
N PHE A 118 -15.42 6.35 -16.18
CA PHE A 118 -15.25 6.23 -14.73
C PHE A 118 -14.51 7.44 -14.16
N SER A 119 -13.47 7.91 -14.84
CA SER A 119 -12.69 9.06 -14.41
C SER A 119 -13.49 10.37 -14.44
N ILE A 120 -14.38 10.55 -15.42
CA ILE A 120 -15.34 11.68 -15.45
C ILE A 120 -16.24 11.60 -14.22
N VAL A 121 -16.81 10.43 -13.91
CA VAL A 121 -17.68 10.25 -12.75
C VAL A 121 -16.93 10.62 -11.46
N VAL A 122 -15.69 10.18 -11.29
CA VAL A 122 -14.86 10.55 -10.13
C VAL A 122 -14.64 12.06 -10.05
N CYS A 123 -14.34 12.73 -11.17
CA CYS A 123 -14.19 14.19 -11.20
C CYS A 123 -15.49 14.90 -10.79
N LEU A 124 -16.64 14.46 -11.32
CA LEU A 124 -17.93 15.05 -10.98
C LEU A 124 -18.30 14.83 -9.51
N LEU A 125 -17.99 13.67 -8.95
CA LEU A 125 -18.15 13.41 -7.52
C LEU A 125 -17.24 14.31 -6.68
N ALA A 126 -16.01 14.58 -7.11
CA ALA A 126 -15.12 15.51 -6.42
C ALA A 126 -15.63 16.96 -6.48
N VAL A 127 -16.19 17.40 -7.61
CA VAL A 127 -16.88 18.70 -7.72
C VAL A 127 -18.05 18.77 -6.75
N LEU A 128 -18.92 17.75 -6.76
CA LEU A 128 -20.07 17.68 -5.87
C LEU A 128 -19.65 17.69 -4.39
N ALA A 129 -18.62 16.93 -4.02
CA ALA A 129 -18.08 16.91 -2.67
C ALA A 129 -17.52 18.28 -2.24
N SER A 130 -16.92 19.03 -3.17
CA SER A 130 -16.44 20.38 -2.91
C SER A 130 -17.62 21.32 -2.57
N TRP A 131 -18.76 21.15 -3.24
CA TRP A 131 -19.97 21.97 -3.01
C TRP A 131 -20.76 21.57 -1.75
N LEU A 132 -20.72 20.29 -1.38
CA LEU A 132 -21.39 19.78 -0.18
C LEU A 132 -20.69 20.18 1.13
N GLY A 133 -19.64 21.02 1.07
CA GLY A 133 -18.96 21.54 2.26
C GLY A 133 -17.98 20.56 2.90
N PHE A 134 -17.53 19.53 2.18
CA PHE A 134 -16.46 18.64 2.68
C PHE A 134 -15.09 19.33 2.76
N ILE A 135 -14.93 20.46 2.05
CA ILE A 135 -13.80 21.37 2.16
C ILE A 135 -14.28 22.58 2.94
N THR A 136 -13.68 22.83 4.11
CA THR A 136 -14.13 23.90 5.02
C THR A 136 -13.74 25.30 4.56
N ASP A 137 -12.70 25.40 3.72
CA ASP A 137 -12.22 26.67 3.18
C ASP A 137 -12.90 26.93 1.83
N GLU A 138 -13.70 27.99 1.76
CA GLU A 138 -14.47 28.37 0.56
C GLU A 138 -13.56 28.62 -0.65
N ALA A 139 -12.37 29.21 -0.45
CA ALA A 139 -11.43 29.45 -1.52
C ALA A 139 -10.91 28.10 -2.06
N MET A 140 -10.55 27.18 -1.17
CA MET A 140 -10.10 25.85 -1.57
C MET A 140 -11.21 25.04 -2.27
N ALA A 141 -12.46 25.16 -1.82
CA ALA A 141 -13.60 24.52 -2.45
C ALA A 141 -13.85 25.03 -3.89
N TYR A 142 -13.67 26.34 -4.10
CA TYR A 142 -13.75 26.96 -5.42
C TYR A 142 -12.62 26.46 -6.34
N TRP A 143 -11.37 26.46 -5.88
CA TRP A 143 -10.24 25.94 -6.65
C TRP A 143 -10.37 24.45 -6.96
N ALA A 144 -10.86 23.66 -6.03
CA ALA A 144 -11.15 22.24 -6.24
C ALA A 144 -12.21 22.07 -7.35
N THR A 145 -13.30 22.84 -7.28
CA THR A 145 -14.36 22.84 -8.30
C THR A 145 -13.81 23.15 -9.69
N LEU A 146 -13.00 24.21 -9.81
CA LEU A 146 -12.36 24.58 -11.08
C LEU A 146 -11.40 23.50 -11.58
N TYR A 147 -10.59 22.93 -10.70
CA TYR A 147 -9.62 21.89 -11.04
C TYR A 147 -10.33 20.64 -11.56
N PHE A 148 -11.24 20.06 -10.77
CA PHE A 148 -11.93 18.83 -11.17
C PHE A 148 -12.92 19.06 -12.31
N GLY A 149 -13.55 20.25 -12.40
CA GLY A 149 -14.39 20.63 -13.53
C GLY A 149 -13.60 20.71 -14.84
N SER A 150 -12.44 21.38 -14.83
CA SER A 150 -11.57 21.47 -16.01
C SER A 150 -11.01 20.09 -16.40
N LEU A 151 -10.61 19.27 -15.42
CA LEU A 151 -10.18 17.90 -15.65
C LEU A 151 -11.31 17.08 -16.28
N ALA A 152 -12.54 17.14 -15.76
CA ALA A 152 -13.69 16.42 -16.33
C ALA A 152 -13.95 16.80 -17.80
N VAL A 153 -13.84 18.09 -18.14
CA VAL A 153 -13.97 18.58 -19.52
C VAL A 153 -12.86 18.01 -20.40
N LEU A 154 -11.60 18.05 -19.96
CA LEU A 154 -10.47 17.47 -20.71
C LEU A 154 -10.67 15.96 -20.94
N VAL A 155 -11.18 15.24 -19.95
CA VAL A 155 -11.46 13.81 -20.06
C VAL A 155 -12.63 13.55 -21.00
N ALA A 156 -13.68 14.38 -20.98
CA ALA A 156 -14.78 14.29 -21.94
C ALA A 156 -14.28 14.52 -23.39
N VAL A 157 -13.38 15.48 -23.60
CA VAL A 157 -12.71 15.69 -24.89
C VAL A 157 -11.89 14.45 -25.28
N ALA A 158 -11.16 13.85 -24.34
CA ALA A 158 -10.42 12.61 -24.59
C ALA A 158 -11.34 11.42 -24.95
N VAL A 159 -12.53 11.33 -24.35
CA VAL A 159 -13.54 10.32 -24.72
C VAL A 159 -14.02 10.54 -26.16
N VAL A 160 -14.36 11.77 -26.54
CA VAL A 160 -14.79 12.11 -27.91
C VAL A 160 -13.68 11.83 -28.92
N TYR A 161 -12.43 12.19 -28.58
CA TYR A 161 -11.26 11.87 -29.39
C TYR A 161 -11.12 10.35 -29.59
N GLU A 162 -11.28 9.56 -28.53
CA GLU A 162 -11.16 8.11 -28.61
C GLU A 162 -12.30 7.46 -29.41
N PHE A 163 -13.52 8.02 -29.37
CA PHE A 163 -14.61 7.58 -30.24
C PHE A 163 -14.26 7.73 -31.72
N ARG A 164 -13.70 8.89 -32.11
CA ARG A 164 -13.31 9.21 -33.49
C ARG A 164 -12.04 8.50 -33.95
N ARG A 165 -11.22 8.01 -33.02
CA ARG A 165 -9.96 7.34 -33.32
C ARG A 165 -10.22 5.95 -33.91
N GLY A 166 -9.65 5.70 -35.10
CA GLY A 166 -9.69 4.40 -35.79
C GLY A 166 -8.49 3.49 -35.52
N ASN A 167 -7.45 3.97 -34.82
CA ASN A 167 -6.21 3.22 -34.59
C ASN A 167 -5.96 2.97 -33.09
N GLU A 168 -5.60 1.74 -32.71
CA GLU A 168 -5.48 1.27 -31.32
C GLU A 168 -4.09 1.48 -30.69
N LYS A 169 -3.21 2.27 -31.31
CA LYS A 169 -1.87 2.56 -30.76
C LYS A 169 -1.93 3.20 -29.36
N GLU A 170 -0.81 3.09 -28.64
CA GLU A 170 -0.60 3.55 -27.27
C GLU A 170 -1.24 4.91 -26.95
N ARG A 171 -1.88 4.97 -25.77
CA ARG A 171 -2.69 6.10 -25.31
C ARG A 171 -2.00 6.80 -24.16
N TRP A 172 -1.06 7.68 -24.47
CA TRP A 172 -0.32 8.46 -23.46
C TRP A 172 -1.24 9.28 -22.55
N TYR A 173 -2.35 9.79 -23.09
CA TYR A 173 -3.31 10.61 -22.34
C TYR A 173 -4.05 9.81 -21.24
N LEU A 174 -4.17 8.47 -21.39
CA LEU A 174 -4.70 7.63 -20.31
C LEU A 174 -3.73 7.57 -19.14
N ALA A 175 -2.42 7.58 -19.42
CA ALA A 175 -1.39 7.46 -18.40
C ALA A 175 -1.26 8.70 -17.52
N ALA A 176 -1.53 9.89 -18.07
CA ALA A 176 -1.50 11.16 -17.34
C ALA A 176 -2.68 11.36 -16.38
N LEU A 177 -3.75 10.58 -16.53
CA LEU A 177 -4.99 10.82 -15.79
C LEU A 177 -4.96 10.36 -14.32
N PRO A 178 -4.54 9.13 -13.98
CA PRO A 178 -4.40 8.70 -12.59
C PRO A 178 -3.52 9.59 -11.71
N PRO A 179 -2.32 10.04 -12.13
CA PRO A 179 -1.51 10.93 -11.31
C PRO A 179 -2.17 12.32 -11.16
N ALA A 180 -2.81 12.87 -12.21
CA ALA A 180 -3.53 14.13 -12.10
C ALA A 180 -4.69 14.05 -11.09
N LEU A 181 -5.50 12.99 -11.17
CA LEU A 181 -6.56 12.73 -10.19
C LEU A 181 -6.02 12.58 -8.78
N PHE A 182 -4.96 11.78 -8.60
CA PHE A 182 -4.35 11.56 -7.29
C PHE A 182 -3.81 12.85 -6.67
N VAL A 183 -3.02 13.63 -7.43
CA VAL A 183 -2.45 14.89 -6.97
C VAL A 183 -3.55 15.91 -6.65
N GLY A 184 -4.56 16.04 -7.51
CA GLY A 184 -5.71 16.91 -7.25
C GLY A 184 -6.46 16.51 -5.97
N LEU A 185 -6.78 15.22 -5.82
CA LEU A 185 -7.47 14.72 -4.63
C LEU A 185 -6.64 14.94 -3.37
N TYR A 186 -5.33 14.72 -3.41
CA TYR A 186 -4.46 15.00 -2.29
C TYR A 186 -4.44 16.50 -1.94
N LEU A 187 -4.23 17.38 -2.91
CA LEU A 187 -4.09 18.82 -2.65
C LEU A 187 -5.36 19.43 -2.05
N PHE A 188 -6.55 19.04 -2.54
CA PHE A 188 -7.81 19.64 -2.12
C PHE A 188 -8.49 18.88 -0.97
N PHE A 189 -8.39 17.54 -0.94
CA PHE A 189 -9.13 16.73 0.03
C PHE A 189 -8.27 16.20 1.18
N SER A 190 -6.94 16.32 1.19
CA SER A 190 -6.07 15.75 2.25
C SER A 190 -6.47 16.11 3.69
N ARG A 191 -7.09 17.27 3.90
CA ARG A 191 -7.56 17.75 5.21
C ARG A 191 -9.03 17.44 5.51
N SER A 192 -9.76 16.85 4.56
CA SER A 192 -11.17 16.51 4.68
C SER A 192 -11.39 15.14 5.34
N SER A 193 -12.60 14.91 5.85
CA SER A 193 -13.02 13.61 6.39
C SER A 193 -13.18 12.50 5.34
N ILE A 194 -13.22 12.86 4.05
CA ILE A 194 -13.25 11.88 2.95
C ILE A 194 -11.85 11.26 2.77
N TRP A 195 -10.80 12.04 3.02
CA TRP A 195 -9.43 11.57 2.80
C TRP A 195 -9.02 10.47 3.76
N PHE A 196 -9.14 10.73 5.07
CA PHE A 196 -8.93 9.72 6.09
C PHE A 196 -10.27 9.31 6.72
N PRO A 197 -10.61 8.01 6.76
CA PRO A 197 -9.76 6.86 6.40
C PRO A 197 -9.86 6.41 4.93
N TYR A 198 -10.85 6.89 4.16
CA TYR A 198 -11.26 6.22 2.92
C TYR A 198 -10.27 6.35 1.76
N LEU A 199 -10.04 7.56 1.23
CA LEU A 199 -9.17 7.74 0.06
C LEU A 199 -7.72 7.34 0.38
N LEU A 200 -7.25 7.65 1.59
CA LEU A 200 -5.90 7.30 2.04
C LEU A 200 -5.69 5.77 1.98
N ASN A 201 -6.65 4.99 2.47
CA ASN A 201 -6.58 3.52 2.39
C ASN A 201 -6.67 3.00 0.96
N VAL A 202 -7.57 3.55 0.15
CA VAL A 202 -7.71 3.14 -1.26
C VAL A 202 -6.40 3.37 -2.01
N TYR A 203 -5.81 4.57 -1.90
CA TYR A 203 -4.53 4.87 -2.53
C TYR A 203 -3.36 4.08 -1.91
N GLY A 204 -3.36 3.86 -0.60
CA GLY A 204 -2.37 3.01 0.06
C GLY A 204 -2.40 1.57 -0.47
N ILE A 205 -3.60 0.98 -0.59
CA ILE A 205 -3.78 -0.36 -1.16
C ILE A 205 -3.34 -0.41 -2.62
N VAL A 206 -3.71 0.59 -3.43
CA VAL A 206 -3.26 0.68 -4.82
C VAL A 206 -1.73 0.76 -4.86
N PHE A 207 -1.10 1.61 -4.05
CA PHE A 207 0.36 1.73 -4.00
C PHE A 207 1.04 0.42 -3.62
N ALA A 208 0.55 -0.27 -2.58
CA ALA A 208 1.04 -1.60 -2.20
C ALA A 208 0.97 -2.58 -3.37
N LEU A 209 -0.19 -2.68 -4.05
CA LEU A 209 -0.35 -3.55 -5.22
C LEU A 209 0.65 -3.23 -6.32
N LEU A 210 0.82 -1.95 -6.66
CA LEU A 210 1.74 -1.53 -7.71
C LEU A 210 3.19 -1.87 -7.35
N ILE A 211 3.63 -1.61 -6.12
CA ILE A 211 5.00 -1.95 -5.69
C ILE A 211 5.21 -3.46 -5.66
N ILE A 212 4.25 -4.26 -5.16
CA ILE A 212 4.35 -5.72 -5.16
C ILE A 212 4.53 -6.24 -6.59
N LEU A 213 3.72 -5.76 -7.54
CA LEU A 213 3.82 -6.19 -8.94
C LEU A 213 5.14 -5.72 -9.58
N TYR A 214 5.53 -4.47 -9.34
CA TYR A 214 6.73 -3.88 -9.92
C TYR A 214 7.99 -4.59 -9.42
N LEU A 215 8.26 -4.51 -8.11
CA LEU A 215 9.44 -5.10 -7.51
C LEU A 215 9.36 -6.63 -7.52
N GLY A 216 8.20 -7.23 -7.32
CA GLY A 216 8.02 -8.69 -7.36
C GLY A 216 8.47 -9.30 -8.70
N SER A 217 8.34 -8.58 -9.82
CA SER A 217 8.84 -9.00 -11.14
C SER A 217 10.37 -8.97 -11.26
N LEU A 218 11.04 -8.04 -10.56
CA LEU A 218 12.49 -7.86 -10.60
C LEU A 218 13.25 -8.85 -9.71
N PHE A 219 12.63 -9.27 -8.60
CA PHE A 219 13.24 -10.17 -7.64
C PHE A 219 13.21 -11.64 -8.11
N THR A 220 14.23 -12.39 -7.72
CA THR A 220 14.31 -13.84 -7.89
C THR A 220 14.16 -14.53 -6.54
N TRP A 221 13.89 -15.84 -6.52
CA TRP A 221 13.77 -16.60 -5.28
C TRP A 221 15.00 -16.40 -4.36
N LYS A 222 16.21 -16.53 -4.90
CA LYS A 222 17.46 -16.38 -4.12
C LYS A 222 17.63 -14.96 -3.57
N THR A 223 17.38 -13.94 -4.39
CA THR A 223 17.51 -12.55 -3.95
C THR A 223 16.43 -12.14 -2.96
N SER A 224 15.23 -12.71 -3.07
CA SER A 224 14.13 -12.46 -2.14
C SER A 224 14.42 -13.03 -0.74
N LEU A 225 15.06 -14.21 -0.65
CA LEU A 225 15.50 -14.77 0.63
C LEU A 225 16.53 -13.86 1.32
N ILE A 226 17.55 -13.43 0.58
CA ILE A 226 18.59 -12.54 1.12
C ILE A 226 17.95 -11.22 1.57
N PHE A 227 17.12 -10.64 0.71
CA PHE A 227 16.38 -9.42 1.03
C PHE A 227 15.52 -9.56 2.28
N ALA A 228 14.80 -10.67 2.44
CA ALA A 228 13.96 -10.93 3.59
C ALA A 228 14.73 -11.01 4.91
N VAL A 229 15.87 -11.71 4.90
CA VAL A 229 16.75 -11.82 6.07
C VAL A 229 17.32 -10.45 6.44
N LEU A 230 17.88 -9.72 5.46
CA LEU A 230 18.47 -8.41 5.70
C LEU A 230 17.43 -7.39 6.18
N LEU A 231 16.28 -7.31 5.50
CA LEU A 231 15.23 -6.36 5.84
C LEU A 231 14.68 -6.63 7.24
N THR A 232 14.49 -7.89 7.62
CA THR A 232 13.99 -8.24 8.96
C THR A 232 15.02 -7.93 10.05
N ALA A 233 16.31 -8.15 9.79
CA ALA A 233 17.35 -7.75 10.72
C ALA A 233 17.36 -6.23 10.93
N VAL A 234 17.24 -5.46 9.84
CA VAL A 234 17.14 -4.00 9.90
C VAL A 234 15.87 -3.56 10.64
N ASP A 235 14.71 -4.17 10.38
CA ASP A 235 13.45 -3.82 11.02
C ASP A 235 13.48 -4.08 12.53
N ILE A 236 14.04 -5.23 12.95
CA ILE A 236 14.29 -5.52 14.37
C ILE A 236 15.16 -4.44 15.02
N ILE A 237 16.25 -4.03 14.35
CA ILE A 237 17.15 -2.99 14.86
C ILE A 237 16.41 -1.64 14.95
N LEU A 238 15.73 -1.23 13.88
CA LEU A 238 15.09 0.08 13.79
C LEU A 238 13.86 0.24 14.69
N VAL A 239 13.13 -0.85 14.93
CA VAL A 239 11.91 -0.85 15.76
C VAL A 239 12.24 -1.11 17.23
N LEU A 240 12.99 -2.18 17.54
CA LEU A 240 13.20 -2.60 18.93
C LEU A 240 14.38 -1.90 19.61
N PHE A 241 15.44 -1.54 18.87
CA PHE A 241 16.65 -0.97 19.47
C PHE A 241 16.69 0.55 19.36
N THR A 242 16.46 1.12 18.18
CA THR A 242 16.61 2.58 17.98
C THR A 242 15.31 3.35 18.13
N GLY A 243 14.14 2.72 17.91
CA GLY A 243 12.83 3.38 17.90
C GLY A 243 12.70 4.48 16.84
N THR A 244 13.65 4.61 15.92
CA THR A 244 13.71 5.70 14.93
C THR A 244 12.60 5.57 13.90
N MET A 245 12.21 4.34 13.55
CA MET A 245 11.08 4.08 12.66
C MET A 245 9.78 4.66 13.21
N VAL A 246 9.60 4.59 14.53
CA VAL A 246 8.41 5.05 15.21
C VAL A 246 8.32 6.59 15.17
N SER A 247 9.45 7.28 15.33
CA SER A 247 9.53 8.74 15.17
C SER A 247 9.29 9.18 13.71
N ALA A 248 9.93 8.50 12.76
CA ALA A 248 9.74 8.74 11.33
C ALA A 248 8.26 8.53 10.91
N ALA A 249 7.63 7.47 11.39
CA ALA A 249 6.22 7.17 11.11
C ALA A 249 5.30 8.28 11.63
N LYS A 250 5.56 8.86 12.81
CA LYS A 250 4.79 10.01 13.33
C LYS A 250 4.90 11.23 12.42
N GLN A 251 6.10 11.54 11.95
CA GLN A 251 6.32 12.68 11.06
C GLN A 251 5.64 12.51 9.70
N VAL A 252 5.71 11.31 9.11
CA VAL A 252 5.15 11.07 7.77
C VAL A 252 3.63 10.82 7.82
N SER A 253 3.11 10.15 8.84
CA SER A 253 1.66 9.97 9.03
C SER A 253 0.94 11.30 9.28
N GLY A 254 1.60 12.27 9.92
CA GLY A 254 1.09 13.63 10.07
C GLY A 254 0.85 14.36 8.75
N LEU A 255 1.49 13.91 7.66
CA LEU A 255 1.33 14.48 6.31
C LEU A 255 0.14 13.88 5.55
N MET A 256 -0.58 12.91 6.13
CA MET A 256 -1.71 12.24 5.48
C MET A 256 -1.36 11.63 4.12
N LEU A 257 -0.10 11.19 3.95
CA LEU A 257 0.35 10.51 2.74
C LEU A 257 -0.13 9.04 2.77
N PRO A 258 -0.50 8.46 1.61
CA PRO A 258 -0.86 7.05 1.51
C PRO A 258 0.40 6.18 1.58
N ILE A 259 1.06 6.17 2.74
CA ILE A 259 2.24 5.36 3.09
C ILE A 259 1.90 4.22 4.08
N LEU A 260 0.66 4.20 4.55
CA LEU A 260 0.10 3.26 5.52
C LEU A 260 -1.37 3.01 5.20
N VAL A 261 -1.87 1.82 5.55
CA VAL A 261 -3.29 1.48 5.49
C VAL A 261 -3.80 1.37 6.92
N SER A 262 -4.90 2.05 7.23
CA SER A 262 -5.48 2.14 8.57
C SER A 262 -6.91 1.65 8.61
N MET A 263 -7.15 0.51 9.23
CA MET A 263 -8.51 -0.05 9.36
C MET A 263 -9.02 0.12 10.78
N PRO A 264 -10.32 0.38 10.96
CA PRO A 264 -10.94 0.26 12.27
C PRO A 264 -10.87 -1.20 12.72
N THR A 265 -10.64 -1.45 14.01
CA THR A 265 -10.58 -2.83 14.51
C THR A 265 -11.94 -3.52 14.43
N LEU A 266 -11.90 -4.82 14.18
CA LEU A 266 -13.07 -5.68 14.20
C LEU A 266 -12.84 -6.84 15.18
N PRO A 267 -13.55 -6.90 16.32
CA PRO A 267 -14.64 -6.02 16.78
C PRO A 267 -14.22 -4.57 17.10
N GLU A 268 -15.18 -3.63 17.02
CA GLU A 268 -14.94 -2.20 17.25
C GLU A 268 -14.54 -1.96 18.71
N ILE A 269 -13.31 -1.48 18.93
CA ILE A 269 -12.82 -1.11 20.26
C ILE A 269 -12.92 0.41 20.37
N LEU A 270 -13.66 0.88 21.36
CA LEU A 270 -13.84 2.29 21.66
C LEU A 270 -12.97 2.67 22.87
N LEU A 271 -11.99 3.54 22.65
CA LEU A 271 -11.22 4.19 23.71
C LEU A 271 -11.73 5.62 23.86
N GLU A 272 -12.24 5.98 25.03
CA GLU A 272 -12.71 7.35 25.34
C GLU A 272 -13.73 7.88 24.29
N GLY A 273 -14.59 7.02 23.75
CA GLY A 273 -15.56 7.39 22.72
C GLY A 273 -14.98 7.55 21.30
N ARG A 274 -13.71 7.22 21.07
CA ARG A 274 -13.08 7.20 19.74
C ARG A 274 -12.80 5.77 19.26
N ARG A 275 -13.03 5.55 17.97
CA ARG A 275 -12.66 4.31 17.28
C ARG A 275 -11.15 4.14 17.26
N LEU A 276 -10.72 2.96 17.66
CA LEU A 276 -9.34 2.52 17.57
C LEU A 276 -9.05 2.06 16.12
N TYR A 277 -8.00 2.63 15.54
CA TYR A 277 -7.52 2.27 14.21
C TYR A 277 -6.19 1.54 14.34
N MET A 278 -6.10 0.40 13.65
CA MET A 278 -4.85 -0.32 13.45
C MET A 278 -4.27 0.08 12.10
N SER A 279 -2.96 0.32 12.06
CA SER A 279 -2.26 0.82 10.89
C SER A 279 -1.08 -0.07 10.56
N LEU A 280 -0.94 -0.41 9.28
CA LEU A 280 0.16 -1.22 8.77
C LEU A 280 0.89 -0.47 7.65
N GLY A 281 2.22 -0.52 7.69
CA GLY A 281 3.07 0.14 6.70
C GLY A 281 2.98 -0.55 5.35
N LEU A 282 3.10 0.22 4.26
CA LEU A 282 3.09 -0.36 2.90
C LEU A 282 4.31 -1.26 2.63
N GLY A 283 5.39 -1.08 3.40
CA GLY A 283 6.53 -1.99 3.40
C GLY A 283 6.16 -3.42 3.80
N ASP A 284 5.26 -3.60 4.77
CA ASP A 284 4.82 -4.92 5.24
C ASP A 284 3.93 -5.62 4.20
N PHE A 285 3.00 -4.87 3.58
CA PHE A 285 2.22 -5.37 2.44
C PHE A 285 3.14 -5.80 1.29
N PHE A 286 4.12 -4.96 0.95
CA PHE A 286 5.11 -5.27 -0.07
C PHE A 286 5.87 -6.55 0.28
N PHE A 287 6.33 -6.66 1.51
CA PHE A 287 7.15 -7.78 1.96
C PHE A 287 6.39 -9.11 1.94
N ALA A 288 5.17 -9.13 2.49
CA ALA A 288 4.28 -10.29 2.42
C ALA A 288 3.93 -10.67 0.97
N GLY A 289 3.64 -9.65 0.14
CA GLY A 289 3.37 -9.83 -1.29
C GLY A 289 4.53 -10.43 -2.06
N LEU A 290 5.74 -9.88 -1.86
CA LEU A 290 6.97 -10.36 -2.49
C LEU A 290 7.22 -11.84 -2.17
N LEU A 291 7.22 -12.21 -0.88
CA LEU A 291 7.47 -13.58 -0.45
C LEU A 291 6.44 -14.56 -1.03
N THR A 292 5.17 -14.16 -1.05
CA THR A 292 4.09 -14.99 -1.55
C THR A 292 4.13 -15.16 -3.07
N VAL A 293 4.37 -14.07 -3.83
CA VAL A 293 4.55 -14.13 -5.29
C VAL A 293 5.76 -14.98 -5.67
N GLN A 294 6.85 -14.89 -4.91
CA GLN A 294 8.04 -15.71 -5.15
C GLN A 294 7.80 -17.19 -4.81
N THR A 295 7.02 -17.46 -3.76
CA THR A 295 6.55 -18.82 -3.41
C THR A 295 5.68 -19.40 -4.52
N LEU A 296 4.79 -18.58 -5.10
CA LEU A 296 3.95 -18.95 -6.25
C LEU A 296 4.79 -19.36 -7.45
N ARG A 297 5.79 -18.55 -7.82
CA ARG A 297 6.67 -18.84 -8.96
C ARG A 297 7.56 -20.05 -8.71
N ARG A 298 7.96 -20.31 -7.46
CA ARG A 298 8.90 -21.40 -7.11
C ARG A 298 8.22 -22.75 -6.91
N TYR A 299 7.07 -22.78 -6.24
CA TYR A 299 6.40 -24.00 -5.76
C TYR A 299 4.95 -24.16 -6.28
N GLY A 300 4.42 -23.16 -6.98
CA GLY A 300 3.06 -23.19 -7.52
C GLY A 300 2.01 -22.61 -6.58
N LYS A 301 0.73 -22.76 -6.95
CA LYS A 301 -0.40 -22.06 -6.32
C LYS A 301 -0.68 -22.53 -4.89
N THR A 302 -0.71 -23.83 -4.65
CA THR A 302 -1.11 -24.38 -3.35
C THR A 302 -0.18 -23.94 -2.22
N PRO A 303 1.17 -24.04 -2.36
CA PRO A 303 2.07 -23.58 -1.30
C PRO A 303 2.02 -22.06 -1.09
N ALA A 304 1.77 -21.28 -2.15
CA ALA A 304 1.66 -19.83 -2.04
C ALA A 304 0.40 -19.37 -1.30
N LEU A 305 -0.75 -19.97 -1.60
CA LEU A 305 -1.99 -19.70 -0.86
C LEU A 305 -1.87 -20.13 0.61
N LEU A 306 -1.21 -21.27 0.85
CA LEU A 306 -0.99 -21.75 2.21
C LEU A 306 -0.01 -20.84 2.98
N SER A 307 1.04 -20.33 2.34
CA SER A 307 1.94 -19.35 2.97
C SER A 307 1.22 -18.03 3.25
N LEU A 308 0.34 -17.59 2.35
CA LEU A 308 -0.46 -16.38 2.56
C LEU A 308 -1.41 -16.52 3.76
N ALA A 309 -2.11 -17.66 3.85
CA ALA A 309 -2.96 -17.96 5.00
C ALA A 309 -2.15 -18.01 6.30
N ALA A 310 -0.96 -18.62 6.27
CA ALA A 310 -0.08 -18.68 7.43
C ALA A 310 0.45 -17.30 7.87
N ILE A 311 0.78 -16.41 6.91
CA ILE A 311 1.13 -15.01 7.20
C ILE A 311 -0.04 -14.31 7.89
N ALA A 312 -1.26 -14.43 7.37
CA ALA A 312 -2.43 -13.78 7.95
C ALA A 312 -2.75 -14.31 9.36
N VAL A 313 -2.64 -15.62 9.58
CA VAL A 313 -2.82 -16.23 10.91
C VAL A 313 -1.72 -15.77 11.88
N SER A 314 -0.47 -15.72 11.44
CA SER A 314 0.64 -15.18 12.23
C SER A 314 0.37 -13.72 12.62
N PHE A 315 -0.04 -12.90 11.66
CA PHE A 315 -0.41 -11.50 11.91
C PHE A 315 -1.50 -11.37 12.98
N PHE A 316 -2.58 -12.14 12.82
CA PHE A 316 -3.68 -12.18 13.78
C PHE A 316 -3.21 -12.56 15.19
N ILE A 317 -2.39 -13.61 15.33
CA ILE A 317 -1.87 -14.03 16.64
C ILE A 317 -1.03 -12.92 17.28
N PHE A 318 -0.11 -12.31 16.53
CA PHE A 318 0.74 -11.25 17.07
C PHE A 318 -0.05 -9.96 17.39
N GLU A 319 -1.07 -9.60 16.61
CA GLU A 319 -1.95 -8.48 16.94
C GLU A 319 -2.75 -8.74 18.22
N VAL A 320 -3.30 -9.94 18.39
CA VAL A 320 -3.93 -10.36 19.64
C VAL A 320 -2.94 -10.23 20.80
N LEU A 321 -1.69 -10.65 20.63
CA LEU A 321 -0.67 -10.48 21.66
C LEU A 321 -0.41 -9.00 21.95
N MET A 322 -0.25 -8.14 20.94
CA MET A 322 0.00 -6.70 21.13
C MET A 322 -1.18 -5.96 21.77
N LEU A 323 -2.42 -6.38 21.49
CA LEU A 323 -3.61 -5.74 22.07
C LEU A 323 -3.85 -6.13 23.53
N ASN A 324 -3.42 -7.32 23.94
CA ASN A 324 -3.63 -7.83 25.30
C ASN A 324 -2.39 -7.68 26.21
N PHE A 325 -1.19 -7.75 25.66
CA PHE A 325 0.07 -7.54 26.37
C PHE A 325 0.60 -6.14 26.06
N GLU A 326 1.20 -5.45 27.04
CA GLU A 326 1.64 -4.04 26.91
C GLU A 326 2.88 -3.82 26.02
N TRP A 327 2.99 -4.57 24.92
CA TRP A 327 4.08 -4.43 23.97
C TRP A 327 3.82 -3.22 23.08
N GLN A 328 4.74 -2.25 23.12
CA GLN A 328 4.53 -0.95 22.46
C GLN A 328 4.56 -1.02 20.92
N ALA A 329 5.37 -1.91 20.36
CA ALA A 329 5.62 -1.99 18.92
C ALA A 329 6.32 -3.32 18.58
N LEU A 330 5.83 -4.04 17.57
CA LEU A 330 6.55 -5.18 16.97
C LEU A 330 6.87 -4.91 15.49
N PRO A 331 8.03 -5.39 15.01
CA PRO A 331 8.38 -5.31 13.59
C PRO A 331 7.43 -6.18 12.76
N GLY A 332 6.76 -5.57 11.77
CA GLY A 332 5.80 -6.26 10.90
C GLY A 332 6.46 -7.36 10.07
N THR A 333 7.73 -7.18 9.69
CA THR A 333 8.47 -8.20 8.93
C THR A 333 8.66 -9.49 9.71
N LEU A 334 8.80 -9.40 11.04
CA LEU A 334 8.92 -10.57 11.92
C LEU A 334 7.64 -11.39 11.91
N MET A 335 6.48 -10.72 12.05
CA MET A 335 5.16 -11.36 12.00
C MET A 335 4.96 -12.10 10.68
N ILE A 336 5.42 -11.52 9.56
CA ILE A 336 5.37 -12.11 8.21
C ILE A 336 6.27 -13.35 8.12
N ILE A 337 7.53 -13.24 8.54
CA ILE A 337 8.49 -14.35 8.45
C ILE A 337 8.03 -15.54 9.29
N CYS A 338 7.51 -15.30 10.50
CA CYS A 338 7.00 -16.36 11.36
C CYS A 338 5.90 -17.19 10.68
N GLY A 339 5.00 -16.56 9.92
CA GLY A 339 3.98 -17.26 9.15
C GLY A 339 4.52 -17.93 7.88
N TRP A 340 5.37 -17.23 7.13
CA TRP A 340 5.83 -17.67 5.82
C TRP A 340 6.91 -18.77 5.86
N ALA A 341 7.93 -18.63 6.73
CA ALA A 341 9.12 -19.48 6.70
C ALA A 341 8.83 -20.98 6.94
N PRO A 342 7.96 -21.39 7.89
CA PRO A 342 7.62 -22.79 8.07
C PRO A 342 7.02 -23.43 6.81
N ILE A 343 6.19 -22.68 6.09
CA ILE A 343 5.55 -23.15 4.86
C ILE A 343 6.55 -23.26 3.71
N ALA A 344 7.42 -22.26 3.56
CA ALA A 344 8.45 -22.28 2.54
C ALA A 344 9.44 -23.44 2.74
N LEU A 345 9.86 -23.70 3.99
CA LEU A 345 10.72 -24.83 4.34
C LEU A 345 10.04 -26.17 4.11
N GLY A 346 8.77 -26.32 4.53
CA GLY A 346 7.98 -27.53 4.27
C GLY A 346 7.82 -27.81 2.77
N ALA A 347 7.56 -26.77 1.97
CA ALA A 347 7.46 -26.88 0.52
C ALA A 347 8.79 -27.29 -0.13
N GLU A 348 9.92 -26.76 0.35
CA GLU A 348 11.26 -27.14 -0.13
C GLU A 348 11.59 -28.61 0.20
N ILE A 349 11.28 -29.08 1.42
CA ILE A 349 11.47 -30.48 1.81
C ILE A 349 10.59 -31.41 0.96
N ALA A 350 9.31 -31.08 0.79
CA ALA A 350 8.39 -31.87 -0.03
C ALA A 350 8.84 -31.97 -1.49
N ARG A 351 9.42 -30.89 -2.03
CA ARG A 351 10.00 -30.87 -3.37
C ARG A 351 11.23 -31.78 -3.47
N ARG A 352 12.14 -31.73 -2.50
CA ARG A 352 13.34 -32.59 -2.46
C ARG A 352 13.04 -34.08 -2.31
N ARG A 353 11.86 -34.46 -1.79
CA ARG A 353 11.42 -35.86 -1.71
C ARG A 353 10.83 -36.39 -3.02
N LYS A 354 10.42 -35.50 -3.94
CA LYS A 354 9.82 -35.86 -5.24
C LYS A 354 10.84 -35.93 -6.38
N ASN A 355 11.99 -35.27 -6.21
CA ASN A 355 13.15 -35.37 -7.07
C ASN A 355 14.12 -36.38 -6.48
#